data_AF-A0A954WF44-F1
#
_entry.id   AF-A0A954WF44-F1
#
_cell.length_a   1.000
_cell.length_b   1.000
_cell.length_c   1.000
_cell.angle_alpha   90.00
_cell.angle_beta   90.00
_cell.angle_gamma   90.00
#
_symmetry.space_group_name_H-M   'P 1'
#
loop_
_entity.id
_entity.type
_entity.pdbx_description
1 polymer ?
#
loop_
_entity_poly.entity_id
_entity_poly.type
_entity_poly.pdbx_seq_one_letter_code
_entity_poly.pdbx_strand_id
1 'polypeptide(L)'
;NENETGNKQARFFQKTKDGKQILRDVMAQHVSQGVASGEKQGFSAPDSSWFKGDSIQFVERALCNDHACIYDIMDSNAVHELVNEHLDGHCNRRLLIWSLLNVEKYLHSFSDAHPPVAATGRVLETSTR
;
A
#
# COMPACT_ATOMS: atom_id res chain seq x y z
N ASN A 1 -7.02 -7.02 -16.14
CA ASN A 1 -6.43 -7.83 -15.05
C ASN A 1 -5.09 -7.29 -14.53
N GLU A 2 -5.14 -6.09 -13.98
CA GLU A 2 -4.38 -5.64 -12.80
C GLU A 2 -5.21 -4.51 -12.12
N ASN A 3 -6.55 -4.61 -12.23
CA ASN A 3 -7.62 -3.58 -12.15
C ASN A 3 -7.55 -2.50 -13.25
N GLU A 4 -8.37 -2.62 -14.31
CA GLU A 4 -8.23 -1.78 -15.52
C GLU A 4 -9.26 -0.65 -15.68
N THR A 5 -8.74 0.54 -16.01
CA THR A 5 -9.37 1.49 -16.93
C THR A 5 -8.30 2.03 -17.89
N GLY A 6 -8.45 1.81 -19.21
CA GLY A 6 -7.71 2.49 -20.28
C GLY A 6 -6.77 1.64 -21.16
N ASN A 7 -6.63 2.05 -22.43
CA ASN A 7 -6.06 1.32 -23.57
C ASN A 7 -4.59 0.88 -23.37
N LYS A 8 -4.36 -0.43 -23.24
CA LYS A 8 -3.07 -1.07 -22.99
C LYS A 8 -2.08 -1.05 -24.17
N GLN A 9 -2.51 -0.68 -25.37
CA GLN A 9 -1.72 -0.87 -26.59
C GLN A 9 -0.60 0.19 -26.80
N ALA A 10 -0.60 1.31 -26.08
CA ALA A 10 0.41 2.38 -26.24
C ALA A 10 1.53 2.40 -25.17
N ARG A 11 1.38 1.74 -24.01
CA ARG A 11 2.32 1.88 -22.86
C ARG A 11 3.54 0.94 -22.86
N PHE A 12 3.52 -0.11 -23.66
CA PHE A 12 4.67 -1.02 -23.83
C PHE A 12 5.74 -0.47 -24.80
N PHE A 13 5.52 0.71 -25.38
CA PHE A 13 6.23 1.20 -26.56
C PHE A 13 7.72 1.58 -26.35
N GLN A 14 8.30 1.44 -25.16
CA GLN A 14 9.75 1.58 -24.96
C GLN A 14 10.31 0.53 -23.99
N LYS A 15 9.96 -0.74 -24.20
CA LYS A 15 10.74 -1.84 -23.61
C LYS A 15 12.10 -1.91 -24.28
N THR A 16 13.05 -1.23 -23.66
CA THR A 16 14.48 -1.18 -23.96
C THR A 16 14.85 -0.41 -25.23
N LYS A 17 15.59 0.69 -25.07
CA LYS A 17 16.91 0.90 -25.69
C LYS A 17 17.54 2.20 -25.16
N ASP A 18 18.69 2.04 -24.53
CA ASP A 18 19.80 3.00 -24.38
C ASP A 18 19.74 4.19 -23.41
N GLY A 19 18.58 4.62 -22.90
CA GLY A 19 18.53 5.76 -21.96
C GLY A 19 19.29 5.58 -20.62
N LYS A 20 19.75 4.36 -20.30
CA LYS A 20 20.48 4.04 -19.06
C LYS A 20 21.81 3.34 -19.31
N GLN A 21 22.33 3.29 -20.54
CA GLN A 21 23.48 2.45 -20.87
C GLN A 21 24.71 2.75 -19.99
N ILE A 22 25.03 4.03 -19.80
CA ILE A 22 26.14 4.47 -18.92
C ILE A 22 25.97 3.95 -17.48
N LEU A 23 24.75 4.03 -16.92
CA LEU A 23 24.48 3.50 -15.58
C LEU A 23 24.67 1.98 -15.53
N ARG A 24 24.26 1.26 -16.60
CA ARG A 24 24.44 -0.20 -16.68
C ARG A 24 25.91 -0.58 -16.76
N ASP A 25 26.70 0.15 -17.54
CA ASP A 25 28.14 -0.11 -17.72
C ASP A 25 28.91 0.09 -16.41
N VAL A 26 28.58 1.15 -15.65
CA VAL A 26 29.16 1.38 -14.32
C VAL A 26 28.72 0.29 -13.34
N MET A 27 27.42 -0.04 -13.29
CA MET A 27 26.90 -1.02 -12.34
C MET A 27 27.37 -2.45 -12.62
N ALA A 28 27.69 -2.79 -13.87
CA ALA A 28 28.22 -4.11 -14.24
C ALA A 28 29.54 -4.47 -13.53
N GLN A 29 30.25 -3.48 -12.98
CA GLN A 29 31.45 -3.68 -12.17
C GLN A 29 31.15 -4.01 -10.69
N HIS A 30 29.91 -3.77 -10.24
CA HIS A 30 29.51 -3.88 -8.83
C HIS A 30 28.41 -4.92 -8.57
N VAL A 31 27.63 -5.30 -9.59
CA VAL A 31 26.54 -6.29 -9.47
C VAL A 31 26.61 -7.31 -10.61
N SER A 32 25.92 -8.44 -10.48
CA SER A 32 25.89 -9.47 -11.52
C SER A 32 25.27 -8.93 -12.83
N GLN A 33 25.71 -9.49 -13.95
CA GLN A 33 25.28 -9.04 -15.29
C GLN A 33 23.76 -9.07 -15.44
N GLY A 34 23.08 -10.06 -14.87
CA GLY A 34 21.62 -10.18 -14.89
C GLY A 34 20.90 -9.02 -14.20
N VAL A 35 21.50 -8.44 -13.13
CA VAL A 35 20.96 -7.27 -12.44
C VAL A 35 21.26 -5.99 -13.25
N ALA A 36 22.50 -5.84 -13.72
CA ALA A 36 22.92 -4.67 -14.50
C ALA A 36 22.13 -4.52 -15.82
N SER A 37 21.77 -5.62 -16.47
CA SER A 37 20.99 -5.64 -17.71
C SER A 37 19.47 -5.73 -17.50
N GLY A 38 19.00 -5.76 -16.25
CA GLY A 38 17.58 -5.96 -15.93
C GLY A 38 16.66 -4.94 -16.61
N GLU A 39 15.48 -5.39 -17.04
CA GLU A 39 14.45 -4.49 -17.55
C GLU A 39 14.05 -3.48 -16.48
N LYS A 40 13.78 -2.23 -16.89
CA LYS A 40 13.29 -1.21 -15.96
C LYS A 40 11.92 -1.65 -15.44
N GLN A 41 11.87 -2.05 -14.19
CA GLN A 41 10.62 -2.27 -13.47
C GLN A 41 10.16 -0.97 -12.82
N GLY A 42 8.85 -0.74 -12.80
CA GLY A 42 8.26 0.33 -12.01
C GLY A 42 8.24 -0.04 -10.52
N PHE A 43 8.00 0.95 -9.66
CA PHE A 43 7.66 0.68 -8.27
C PHE A 43 6.18 0.29 -8.20
N SER A 44 5.89 -0.99 -8.40
CA SER A 44 4.57 -1.56 -8.16
C SER A 44 4.45 -2.05 -6.73
N ALA A 45 3.23 -2.26 -6.25
CA ALA A 45 3.02 -3.06 -5.05
C ALA A 45 3.75 -4.41 -5.18
N PRO A 46 4.17 -5.02 -4.07
CA PRO A 46 4.78 -6.34 -4.07
C PRO A 46 3.93 -7.36 -4.84
N ASP A 47 4.60 -8.35 -5.43
CA ASP A 47 3.91 -9.39 -6.19
C ASP A 47 3.03 -10.26 -5.27
N SER A 48 2.24 -11.17 -5.86
CA SER A 48 1.35 -12.05 -5.09
C SER A 48 2.07 -13.00 -4.14
N SER A 49 3.37 -13.28 -4.36
CA SER A 49 4.16 -14.10 -3.45
C SER A 49 4.50 -13.37 -2.16
N TRP A 50 4.46 -12.02 -2.18
CA TRP A 50 4.51 -11.21 -0.97
C TRP A 50 3.28 -11.39 -0.10
N PHE A 51 2.21 -12.07 -0.47
CA PHE A 51 1.08 -12.33 0.43
C PHE A 51 1.07 -13.80 0.87
N LYS A 52 2.22 -14.30 1.38
CA LYS A 52 2.37 -15.65 1.92
C LYS A 52 3.16 -15.60 3.24
N GLY A 53 2.69 -16.35 4.25
CA GLY A 53 3.39 -16.44 5.54
C GLY A 53 3.35 -15.12 6.31
N ASP A 54 4.53 -14.62 6.71
CA ASP A 54 4.71 -13.46 7.60
C ASP A 54 4.04 -12.17 7.12
N SER A 55 3.89 -12.05 5.81
CA SER A 55 3.32 -10.87 5.17
C SER A 55 1.79 -10.85 5.17
N ILE A 56 1.12 -12.02 5.20
CA ILE A 56 -0.33 -12.09 5.47
C ILE A 56 -0.56 -11.60 6.89
N GLN A 57 0.20 -12.12 7.86
CA GLN A 57 0.06 -11.71 9.25
C GLN A 57 0.34 -10.21 9.43
N PHE A 58 1.24 -9.63 8.63
CA PHE A 58 1.45 -8.18 8.62
C PHE A 58 0.20 -7.42 8.14
N VAL A 59 -0.43 -7.87 7.04
CA VAL A 59 -1.67 -7.27 6.54
C VAL A 59 -2.78 -7.37 7.60
N GLU A 60 -2.98 -8.54 8.20
CA GLU A 60 -3.97 -8.76 9.25
C GLU A 60 -3.74 -7.85 10.46
N ARG A 61 -2.49 -7.76 10.94
CA ARG A 61 -2.17 -6.87 12.08
C ARG A 61 -2.42 -5.40 11.77
N ALA A 62 -2.19 -4.98 10.53
CA ALA A 62 -2.32 -3.57 10.14
C ALA A 62 -3.75 -3.18 9.78
N LEU A 63 -4.49 -4.06 9.10
CA LEU A 63 -5.79 -3.76 8.50
C LEU A 63 -6.95 -4.61 9.05
N CYS A 64 -6.72 -5.58 9.92
CA CYS A 64 -7.80 -6.32 10.60
C CYS A 64 -7.84 -6.03 12.11
N ASN A 65 -7.17 -4.95 12.54
CA ASN A 65 -7.24 -4.42 13.89
C ASN A 65 -8.36 -3.37 13.96
N ASP A 66 -9.36 -3.58 14.82
CA ASP A 66 -10.52 -2.67 15.00
C ASP A 66 -10.12 -1.24 15.39
N HIS A 67 -8.88 -1.03 15.85
CA HIS A 67 -8.32 0.27 16.22
C HIS A 67 -7.35 0.84 15.17
N ALA A 68 -7.34 0.32 13.95
CA ALA A 68 -6.54 0.90 12.86
C ALA A 68 -6.97 2.35 12.58
N CYS A 69 -6.00 3.24 12.39
CA CYS A 69 -6.26 4.68 12.21
C CYS A 69 -7.10 4.97 10.96
N ILE A 70 -7.01 4.12 9.94
CA ILE A 70 -7.76 4.22 8.69
C ILE A 70 -9.29 4.16 8.92
N TYR A 71 -9.75 3.61 10.04
CA TYR A 71 -11.18 3.51 10.37
C TYR A 71 -11.81 4.81 10.89
N ASP A 72 -11.00 5.84 11.15
CA ASP A 72 -11.53 7.19 11.35
C ASP A 72 -12.12 7.78 10.06
N ILE A 73 -11.73 7.24 8.90
CA ILE A 73 -12.12 7.77 7.58
C ILE A 73 -12.69 6.73 6.61
N MET A 74 -12.65 5.43 6.95
CA MET A 74 -13.17 4.33 6.12
C MET A 74 -14.04 3.39 6.95
N ASP A 75 -15.04 2.76 6.30
CA ASP A 75 -15.87 1.74 6.93
C ASP A 75 -15.06 0.45 7.16
N SER A 76 -14.97 0.01 8.42
CA SER A 76 -14.15 -1.14 8.81
C SER A 76 -14.68 -2.46 8.23
N ASN A 77 -16.01 -2.64 8.17
CA ASN A 77 -16.62 -3.86 7.65
C ASN A 77 -16.28 -4.06 6.17
N ALA A 78 -16.43 -3.00 5.36
CA ALA A 78 -16.10 -3.04 3.94
C ALA A 78 -14.60 -3.30 3.71
N VAL A 79 -13.72 -2.69 4.51
CA VAL A 79 -12.28 -2.95 4.42
C VAL A 79 -11.96 -4.40 4.77
N HIS A 80 -12.50 -4.93 5.87
CA HIS A 80 -12.29 -6.33 6.28
C HIS A 80 -12.78 -7.32 5.22
N GLU A 81 -13.97 -7.10 4.65
CA GLU A 81 -14.51 -7.95 3.58
C GLU A 81 -13.56 -8.00 2.37
N LEU A 82 -13.13 -6.82 1.87
CA LEU A 82 -12.26 -6.73 0.71
C LEU A 82 -10.85 -7.29 0.97
N VAL A 83 -10.33 -7.15 2.19
CA VAL A 83 -9.04 -7.74 2.57
C VAL A 83 -9.17 -9.27 2.62
N ASN A 84 -10.20 -9.80 3.29
CA ASN A 84 -10.40 -11.24 3.44
C ASN A 84 -10.64 -11.95 2.11
N GLU A 85 -11.39 -11.35 1.17
CA GLU A 85 -11.51 -11.88 -0.19
C GLU A 85 -10.14 -12.10 -0.88
N HIS A 86 -9.13 -11.29 -0.55
CA HIS A 86 -7.78 -11.48 -1.06
C HIS A 86 -7.02 -12.57 -0.33
N LEU A 87 -7.08 -12.55 1.00
CA LEU A 87 -6.34 -13.49 1.86
C LEU A 87 -6.82 -14.93 1.64
N ASP A 88 -8.13 -15.11 1.44
CA ASP A 88 -8.76 -16.39 1.12
C ASP A 88 -8.52 -16.82 -0.34
N GLY A 89 -7.92 -15.95 -1.16
CA GLY A 89 -7.62 -16.22 -2.57
C GLY A 89 -8.81 -16.12 -3.52
N HIS A 90 -9.95 -15.58 -3.07
CA HIS A 90 -11.13 -15.38 -3.90
C HIS A 90 -10.91 -14.31 -4.99
N CYS A 91 -10.18 -13.24 -4.68
CA CYS A 91 -9.90 -12.15 -5.63
C CYS A 91 -8.49 -11.56 -5.46
N ASN A 92 -7.79 -11.24 -6.56
CA ASN A 92 -6.50 -10.55 -6.46
C ASN A 92 -6.70 -9.04 -6.23
N ARG A 93 -6.61 -8.61 -4.97
CA ARG A 93 -6.73 -7.22 -4.53
C ARG A 93 -5.41 -6.64 -4.02
N ARG A 94 -4.26 -7.18 -4.45
CA ARG A 94 -2.93 -6.77 -3.97
C ARG A 94 -2.67 -5.26 -4.03
N LEU A 95 -3.15 -4.58 -5.07
CA LEU A 95 -2.97 -3.13 -5.25
C LEU A 95 -3.82 -2.32 -4.28
N LEU A 96 -5.04 -2.78 -4.00
CA LEU A 96 -5.92 -2.18 -3.01
C LEU A 96 -5.29 -2.29 -1.63
N ILE A 97 -4.90 -3.50 -1.23
CA ILE A 97 -4.29 -3.76 0.08
C ILE A 97 -3.02 -2.93 0.26
N TRP A 98 -2.17 -2.86 -0.77
CA TRP A 98 -1.00 -2.00 -0.71
C TRP A 98 -1.37 -0.52 -0.49
N SER A 99 -2.41 -0.03 -1.16
CA SER A 99 -2.88 1.35 -0.97
C SER A 99 -3.39 1.58 0.44
N LEU A 100 -4.20 0.66 0.98
CA LEU A 100 -4.72 0.72 2.34
C LEU A 100 -3.60 0.73 3.39
N LEU A 101 -2.59 -0.14 3.24
CA LEU A 101 -1.42 -0.17 4.12
C LEU A 101 -0.65 1.15 4.14
N ASN A 102 -0.51 1.81 2.99
CA ASN A 102 0.16 3.10 2.92
C ASN A 102 -0.67 4.20 3.59
N VAL A 103 -1.99 4.18 3.45
CA VAL A 103 -2.89 5.14 4.12
C VAL A 103 -2.85 4.92 5.63
N GLU A 104 -2.98 3.68 6.10
CA GLU A 104 -2.87 3.35 7.53
C GLU A 104 -1.53 3.83 8.09
N LYS A 105 -0.42 3.52 7.40
CA LYS A 105 0.91 3.94 7.85
C LYS A 105 1.06 5.46 7.88
N TYR A 106 0.50 6.15 6.89
CA TYR A 106 0.47 7.60 6.85
C TYR A 106 -0.28 8.16 8.07
N LEU A 107 -1.52 7.74 8.30
CA LEU A 107 -2.35 8.22 9.42
C LEU A 107 -1.71 7.95 10.77
N HIS A 108 -1.19 6.73 10.98
CA HIS A 108 -0.47 6.36 12.20
C HIS A 108 0.70 7.31 12.49
N SER A 109 1.44 7.75 11.45
CA SER A 109 2.56 8.68 11.63
C SER A 109 2.14 10.08 12.11
N PHE A 110 0.90 10.51 11.85
CA PHE A 110 0.37 11.77 12.36
C PHE A 110 -0.18 11.63 13.78
N SER A 111 -0.84 10.51 14.08
CA SER A 111 -1.33 10.20 15.44
C SER A 111 -0.18 10.09 16.44
N ASP A 112 0.97 9.54 16.03
CA ASP A 112 2.18 9.48 16.86
C ASP A 112 2.86 10.85 17.01
N ALA A 113 2.86 11.66 15.96
CA ALA A 113 3.51 12.97 15.95
C ALA A 113 2.69 14.04 16.72
N HIS A 114 1.37 13.86 16.79
CA HIS A 114 0.44 14.73 17.53
C HIS A 114 -0.61 13.84 18.20
N PRO A 115 -0.42 13.43 19.47
CA PRO A 115 -1.45 12.70 20.18
C PRO A 115 -2.74 13.53 20.16
N PRO A 116 -3.91 12.89 20.01
CA PRO A 116 -5.17 13.62 19.91
C PRO A 116 -5.29 14.55 21.11
N VAL A 117 -5.33 15.86 20.84
CA VAL A 117 -5.72 16.85 21.84
C VAL A 117 -7.12 16.46 22.24
N ALA A 118 -7.25 15.88 23.44
CA ALA A 118 -8.50 15.34 23.96
C ALA A 118 -9.64 16.32 23.61
N ALA A 119 -10.65 15.80 22.89
CA ALA A 119 -11.85 16.56 22.57
C ALA A 119 -12.38 17.14 23.87
N THR A 120 -12.09 18.42 24.11
CA THR A 120 -12.47 19.11 25.33
C THR A 120 -13.97 19.25 25.24
N GLY A 121 -14.65 18.33 25.91
CA GLY A 121 -16.09 18.36 26.11
C GLY A 121 -16.46 19.71 26.67
N ARG A 122 -17.04 20.56 25.82
CA ARG A 122 -17.67 21.79 26.25
C ARG A 122 -18.96 21.38 26.95
N VAL A 123 -18.87 21.09 28.24
CA VAL A 123 -20.05 20.93 29.11
C VAL A 123 -20.74 22.30 29.13
N LEU A 124 -21.84 22.41 28.41
CA LEU A 124 -22.77 23.52 28.58
C LEU A 124 -23.57 23.23 29.86
N GLU A 125 -23.12 23.81 30.98
CA GLU A 125 -23.94 23.90 32.18
C GLU A 125 -25.13 24.83 31.88
N THR A 126 -26.30 24.26 31.58
CA THR A 126 -27.56 25.00 31.68
C THR A 126 -27.96 25.05 33.16
N SER A 127 -27.64 26.17 33.80
CA SER A 127 -28.15 26.53 35.11
C SER A 127 -29.65 26.83 35.00
N THR A 128 -30.48 25.93 35.50
CA THR A 128 -31.90 26.20 35.78
C THR A 128 -32.00 26.83 37.17
N ARG A 129 -32.51 28.07 37.22
CA ARG A 129 -33.19 28.64 38.39
C ARG A 129 -34.68 28.67 38.12
#